data_AF-A0AAN7SW31-F1
#
_entry.id   AF-A0AAN7SW31-F1
#
_cell.length_a   1.000
_cell.length_b   1.000
_cell.length_c   1.000
_cell.angle_alpha   90.00
_cell.angle_beta   90.00
_cell.angle_gamma   90.00
#
_symmetry.space_group_name_H-M   'P 1'
#
loop_
_entity.id
_entity.type
_entity.pdbx_description
1 polymer ?
#
loop_
_entity_poly.entity_id
_entity_poly.type
_entity_poly.pdbx_seq_one_letter_code
_entity_poly.pdbx_strand_id
1 'polypeptide(L)'
;MFSQFTCSSNFWGLLGKTTNGTFDPDYPPLSIKANRNIVMAYFMDKNLTVPYNSVGYNPTTGGPDENGIVLPDDQLVNEVHMALAMRFASTAVDADVDLSMDKGFYRGPTGTYDIILSCNYESLHVDYTWFNGTIRDVMTAPAPNGTLSEIWHGRSSPTSVSGDSPTLQTILKQAAVQDSSKTFARKWADLFSPVVMATIGGVTSNRMNSLEQIREPTLVVKVSIPALTFLAFWCIVYIIFGTVLMVLALRAASEQDIRDARARLNVYGIVTWAVSLAQSAGREDHEELMPREQNVREERHLVGLLQGPQQNFYYKVFRGGGGI
;
A
#
# COMPACT_ATOMS: atom_id res chain seq x y z
N MET A 1 29.56 4.92 -31.66
CA MET A 1 29.08 5.60 -32.89
C MET A 1 27.70 6.18 -32.59
N PHE A 2 27.41 7.39 -33.07
CA PHE A 2 26.18 8.11 -32.76
C PHE A 2 25.37 8.34 -34.03
N SER A 3 24.12 8.70 -33.86
CA SER A 3 23.18 8.89 -34.95
C SER A 3 22.38 10.15 -34.71
N GLN A 4 22.37 11.02 -35.71
CA GLN A 4 21.71 12.32 -35.63
C GLN A 4 20.30 12.20 -36.20
N PHE A 5 19.35 12.80 -35.51
CA PHE A 5 17.98 12.93 -36.01
C PHE A 5 17.54 14.39 -36.00
N THR A 6 16.62 14.73 -36.91
CA THR A 6 16.01 16.06 -37.01
C THR A 6 14.60 15.90 -37.54
N CYS A 7 13.60 16.20 -36.71
CA CYS A 7 12.19 16.11 -37.08
C CYS A 7 11.56 17.48 -37.25
N SER A 8 11.94 18.42 -36.38
CA SER A 8 11.52 19.81 -36.43
C SER A 8 12.64 20.72 -35.93
N SER A 9 12.42 22.04 -35.99
CA SER A 9 13.34 23.01 -35.37
C SER A 9 13.50 22.82 -33.87
N ASN A 10 12.51 22.19 -33.22
CA ASN A 10 12.42 22.02 -31.76
C ASN A 10 12.53 20.55 -31.32
N PHE A 11 12.74 19.61 -32.25
CA PHE A 11 13.01 18.20 -31.96
C PHE A 11 14.11 17.64 -32.86
N TRP A 12 15.32 17.61 -32.33
CA TRP A 12 16.52 17.08 -32.98
C TRP A 12 17.50 16.58 -31.91
N GLY A 13 18.48 15.79 -32.31
CA GLY A 13 19.58 15.45 -31.41
C GLY A 13 20.40 14.23 -31.80
N LEU A 14 21.15 13.70 -30.83
CA LEU A 14 22.06 12.56 -31.02
C LEU A 14 21.68 11.34 -30.15
N LEU A 15 21.45 10.21 -30.82
CA LEU A 15 21.28 8.89 -30.20
C LEU A 15 22.61 8.15 -30.06
N GLY A 16 22.77 7.41 -28.97
CA GLY A 16 23.93 6.61 -28.58
C GLY A 16 24.99 7.37 -27.78
N LYS A 17 24.91 8.70 -27.70
CA LYS A 17 25.84 9.54 -26.90
C LYS A 17 25.27 9.69 -25.50
N THR A 18 26.10 9.62 -24.46
CA THR A 18 25.67 9.93 -23.08
C THR A 18 25.28 11.41 -22.94
N THR A 19 24.52 11.76 -21.91
CA THR A 19 24.28 13.18 -21.58
C THR A 19 25.57 13.83 -21.07
N ASN A 20 25.81 15.09 -21.44
CA ASN A 20 26.92 15.90 -20.94
C ASN A 20 26.59 16.70 -19.67
N GLY A 21 25.41 16.48 -19.07
CA GLY A 21 24.94 17.19 -17.88
C GLY A 21 23.56 17.81 -18.10
N THR A 22 23.23 18.83 -17.30
CA THR A 22 21.91 19.48 -17.33
C THR A 22 21.66 20.30 -18.60
N PHE A 23 22.74 20.81 -19.22
CA PHE A 23 22.73 21.48 -20.52
C PHE A 23 23.63 20.73 -21.48
N ASP A 24 23.05 20.11 -22.49
CA ASP A 24 23.76 19.40 -23.55
C ASP A 24 23.44 20.10 -24.88
N PRO A 25 24.44 20.62 -25.60
CA PRO A 25 24.22 21.27 -26.90
C PRO A 25 23.73 20.30 -27.98
N ASP A 26 23.72 18.99 -27.70
CA ASP A 26 23.31 17.94 -28.62
C ASP A 26 21.78 17.76 -28.71
N TYR A 27 20.97 18.53 -27.99
CA TYR A 27 19.51 18.53 -28.11
C TYR A 27 18.89 19.87 -27.68
N PRO A 28 17.65 20.19 -28.11
CA PRO A 28 16.94 21.39 -27.69
C PRO A 28 16.77 21.49 -26.17
N PRO A 29 16.73 22.70 -25.58
CA PRO A 29 16.65 22.88 -24.13
C PRO A 29 15.46 22.20 -23.43
N LEU A 30 14.33 22.05 -24.13
CA LEU A 30 13.13 21.39 -23.61
C LEU A 30 13.06 19.88 -23.91
N SER A 31 14.11 19.32 -24.51
CA SER A 31 14.24 17.88 -24.70
C SER A 31 14.88 17.22 -23.49
N ILE A 32 14.36 16.04 -23.15
CA ILE A 32 14.80 15.21 -22.03
C ILE A 32 15.52 14.00 -22.60
N LYS A 33 16.79 13.84 -22.22
CA LYS A 33 17.59 12.67 -22.56
C LYS A 33 17.50 11.63 -21.44
N ALA A 34 16.42 10.84 -21.47
CA ALA A 34 16.14 9.82 -20.47
C ALA A 34 17.16 8.68 -20.45
N ASN A 35 17.93 8.49 -21.52
CA ASN A 35 19.14 7.69 -21.56
C ASN A 35 19.97 8.03 -22.82
N ARG A 36 21.17 7.44 -22.97
CA ARG A 36 21.94 7.44 -24.23
C ARG A 36 21.13 6.99 -25.46
N ASN A 37 20.08 6.19 -25.26
CA ASN A 37 19.27 5.61 -26.33
C ASN A 37 17.87 6.22 -26.46
N ILE A 38 17.46 7.14 -25.59
CA ILE A 38 16.10 7.67 -25.55
C ILE A 38 16.17 9.18 -25.33
N VAL A 39 15.64 9.92 -26.30
CA VAL A 39 15.39 11.36 -26.20
C VAL A 39 13.90 11.59 -26.38
N MET A 40 13.30 12.42 -25.53
CA MET A 40 11.88 12.75 -25.59
C MET A 40 11.65 14.24 -25.39
N ALA A 41 10.56 14.75 -25.94
CA ALA A 41 10.14 16.14 -25.74
C ALA A 41 8.62 16.25 -25.83
N TYR A 42 8.06 17.30 -25.24
CA TYR A 42 6.63 17.57 -25.22
C TYR A 42 6.30 18.79 -26.08
N PHE A 43 5.15 18.77 -26.73
CA PHE A 43 4.70 19.77 -27.69
C PHE A 43 3.21 20.02 -27.56
N MET A 44 2.79 21.24 -27.91
CA MET A 44 1.38 21.64 -27.97
C MET A 44 0.74 21.33 -29.33
N ASP A 45 1.53 20.89 -30.31
CA ASP A 45 1.07 20.60 -31.66
C ASP A 45 1.61 19.27 -32.21
N LYS A 46 0.83 18.66 -33.09
CA LYS A 46 1.19 17.41 -33.77
C LYS A 46 2.44 17.51 -34.66
N ASN A 47 2.77 18.71 -35.15
CA ASN A 47 3.93 18.91 -36.03
C ASN A 47 5.23 19.11 -35.24
N LEU A 48 5.19 19.04 -33.91
CA LEU A 48 6.34 19.17 -33.01
C LEU A 48 7.04 20.53 -33.17
N THR A 49 6.28 21.59 -33.48
CA THR A 49 6.81 22.93 -33.75
C THR A 49 6.73 23.86 -32.56
N VAL A 50 5.78 23.64 -31.65
CA VAL A 50 5.51 24.47 -30.49
C VAL A 50 5.84 23.65 -29.24
N PRO A 51 7.05 23.81 -28.67
CA PRO A 51 7.47 23.03 -27.52
C PRO A 51 6.63 23.39 -26.29
N TYR A 52 6.30 22.38 -25.50
CA TYR A 52 5.56 22.55 -24.26
C TYR A 52 6.54 22.66 -23.08
N ASN A 53 6.46 23.77 -22.35
CA ASN A 53 7.42 24.12 -21.32
C ASN A 53 6.98 23.67 -19.91
N SER A 54 6.87 22.37 -19.70
CA SER A 54 6.47 21.80 -18.40
C SER A 54 7.54 21.85 -17.31
N VAL A 55 8.70 22.45 -17.58
CA VAL A 55 9.83 22.54 -16.64
C VAL A 55 10.18 23.99 -16.28
N GLY A 56 9.43 24.97 -16.80
CA GLY A 56 9.65 26.38 -16.50
C GLY A 56 10.97 26.90 -17.07
N TYR A 57 11.42 26.38 -18.21
CA TYR A 57 12.64 26.85 -18.88
C TYR A 57 12.45 28.29 -19.39
N ASN A 58 13.36 29.18 -19.00
CA ASN A 58 13.40 30.54 -19.48
C ASN A 58 14.47 30.66 -20.59
N PRO A 59 14.07 30.96 -21.84
CA PRO A 59 15.01 31.05 -22.97
C PRO A 59 15.94 32.27 -22.87
N THR A 60 15.60 33.28 -22.06
CA THR A 60 16.40 34.49 -21.88
C THR A 60 17.58 34.26 -20.95
N THR A 61 17.35 33.55 -19.84
CA THR A 61 18.40 33.21 -18.87
C THR A 61 19.12 31.91 -19.23
N GLY A 62 18.52 31.10 -20.13
CA GLY A 62 19.06 29.80 -20.51
C GLY A 62 19.03 28.80 -19.36
N GLY A 63 18.01 28.87 -18.50
CA GLY A 63 17.88 28.04 -17.29
C GLY A 63 16.42 27.98 -16.80
N PRO A 64 16.14 27.24 -15.72
CA PRO A 64 14.81 27.28 -15.09
C PRO A 64 14.46 28.69 -14.58
N ASP A 65 13.18 29.03 -14.57
CA ASP A 65 12.66 30.31 -14.06
C ASP A 65 12.90 30.42 -12.54
N GLU A 66 13.54 31.51 -12.12
CA GLU A 66 13.89 31.79 -10.72
C GLU A 66 12.64 32.08 -9.86
N ASN A 67 11.52 32.43 -10.48
CA ASN A 67 10.27 32.73 -9.77
C ASN A 67 9.47 31.48 -9.35
N GLY A 68 9.94 30.28 -9.69
CA GLY A 68 9.41 29.02 -9.19
C GLY A 68 8.03 28.59 -9.72
N ILE A 69 7.38 29.39 -10.57
CA ILE A 69 6.12 29.02 -11.23
C ILE A 69 6.48 28.44 -12.61
N VAL A 70 6.39 27.12 -12.70
CA VAL A 70 6.70 26.34 -13.91
C VAL A 70 5.73 26.67 -15.05
N LEU A 71 4.42 26.60 -14.77
CA LEU A 71 3.31 27.08 -15.60
C LEU A 71 2.10 27.35 -14.68
N PRO A 72 1.34 28.43 -14.87
CA PRO A 72 0.06 28.61 -14.18
C PRO A 72 -1.03 27.67 -14.73
N ASP A 73 -2.04 27.39 -13.92
CA ASP A 73 -3.10 26.40 -14.23
C ASP A 73 -3.84 26.65 -15.56
N ASP A 74 -3.95 27.91 -15.98
CA ASP A 74 -4.60 28.33 -17.23
C ASP A 74 -3.77 28.03 -18.49
N GLN A 75 -2.48 27.73 -18.32
CA GLN A 75 -1.56 27.35 -19.40
C GLN A 75 -1.35 25.83 -19.51
N LEU A 76 -1.94 25.05 -18.60
CA LEU A 76 -1.83 23.59 -18.59
C LEU A 76 -2.75 22.96 -19.63
N VAL A 77 -2.15 22.40 -20.67
CA VAL A 77 -2.88 21.76 -21.77
C VAL A 77 -3.20 20.30 -21.45
N ASN A 78 -4.43 19.85 -21.79
CA ASN A 78 -4.82 18.46 -21.58
C ASN A 78 -4.19 17.52 -22.63
N GLU A 79 -4.34 17.84 -23.92
CA GLU A 79 -3.72 17.09 -25.00
C GLU A 79 -2.27 17.51 -25.16
N VAL A 80 -1.35 16.57 -24.96
CA VAL A 80 0.10 16.78 -25.08
C VAL A 80 0.62 15.86 -26.19
N HIS A 81 1.36 16.45 -27.13
CA HIS A 81 2.08 15.70 -28.15
C HIS A 81 3.49 15.37 -27.65
N MET A 82 3.81 14.08 -27.59
CA MET A 82 5.10 13.58 -27.15
C MET A 82 5.89 13.06 -28.35
N ALA A 83 7.09 13.62 -28.56
CA ALA A 83 8.06 13.10 -29.51
C ALA A 83 9.07 12.21 -28.79
N LEU A 84 9.43 11.10 -29.42
CA LEU A 84 10.36 10.11 -28.88
C LEU A 84 11.33 9.70 -29.99
N ALA A 85 12.63 9.84 -29.74
CA ALA A 85 13.68 9.30 -30.58
C ALA A 85 14.39 8.19 -29.80
N MET A 86 14.46 7.00 -30.38
CA MET A 86 14.89 5.80 -29.69
C MET A 86 15.87 4.97 -30.52
N ARG A 87 16.78 4.28 -29.82
CA ARG A 87 17.80 3.43 -30.41
C ARG A 87 17.89 2.08 -29.70
N PHE A 88 17.90 1.00 -30.46
CA PHE A 88 18.17 -0.35 -29.95
C PHE A 88 19.13 -1.12 -30.85
N ALA A 89 19.77 -2.14 -30.29
CA ALA A 89 20.69 -3.00 -31.04
C ALA A 89 19.89 -3.97 -31.91
N SER A 90 20.42 -4.35 -33.08
CA SER A 90 19.79 -5.35 -33.94
C SER A 90 19.66 -6.72 -33.26
N THR A 91 20.48 -6.99 -32.23
CA THR A 91 20.39 -8.18 -31.39
C THR A 91 19.21 -8.19 -30.41
N ALA A 92 18.48 -7.07 -30.28
CA ALA A 92 17.26 -6.99 -29.47
C ALA A 92 16.00 -7.38 -30.26
N VAL A 93 16.12 -7.57 -31.57
CA VAL A 93 15.05 -8.02 -32.46
C VAL A 93 15.03 -9.55 -32.48
N ASP A 94 13.86 -10.15 -32.69
CA ASP A 94 13.73 -11.60 -32.89
C ASP A 94 14.61 -12.10 -34.04
N ALA A 95 15.02 -13.38 -33.92
CA ALA A 95 15.78 -14.05 -34.98
C ALA A 95 14.98 -14.03 -36.30
N ASP A 96 15.70 -13.86 -37.41
CA ASP A 96 15.16 -13.84 -38.77
C ASP A 96 14.27 -12.63 -39.14
N VAL A 97 14.11 -11.65 -38.25
CA VAL A 97 13.42 -10.40 -38.54
C VAL A 97 14.41 -9.32 -38.95
N ASP A 98 14.26 -8.78 -40.16
CA ASP A 98 15.01 -7.61 -40.65
C ASP A 98 14.12 -6.37 -40.72
N LEU A 99 14.24 -5.51 -39.70
CA LEU A 99 13.50 -4.25 -39.61
C LEU A 99 14.00 -3.18 -40.60
N SER A 100 15.09 -3.40 -41.33
CA SER A 100 15.60 -2.40 -42.29
C SER A 100 14.70 -2.17 -43.50
N MET A 101 13.78 -3.11 -43.76
CA MET A 101 12.80 -2.99 -44.84
C MET A 101 11.55 -2.21 -44.41
N ASP A 102 11.36 -1.96 -43.12
CA ASP A 102 10.25 -1.17 -42.59
C ASP A 102 10.63 0.32 -42.62
N LYS A 103 9.79 1.13 -43.27
CA LYS A 103 10.01 2.59 -43.44
C LYS A 103 10.06 3.37 -42.11
N GLY A 104 9.53 2.80 -41.02
CA GLY A 104 9.56 3.43 -39.70
C GLY A 104 10.87 3.23 -38.94
N PHE A 105 11.76 2.36 -39.41
CA PHE A 105 13.07 2.14 -38.80
C PHE A 105 14.19 2.63 -39.71
N TYR A 106 15.21 3.22 -39.09
CA TYR A 106 16.47 3.53 -39.74
C TYR A 106 17.54 2.55 -39.24
N ARG A 107 18.14 1.78 -40.16
CA ARG A 107 19.26 0.90 -39.82
C ARG A 107 20.56 1.69 -39.84
N GLY A 108 21.13 1.88 -38.66
CA GLY A 108 22.44 2.48 -38.48
C GLY A 108 23.59 1.57 -38.94
N PRO A 109 24.78 2.14 -39.19
CA PRO A 109 25.95 1.42 -39.71
C PRO A 109 26.52 0.35 -38.77
N THR A 110 26.21 0.40 -37.47
CA THR A 110 26.75 -0.49 -36.44
C THR A 110 25.79 -1.58 -35.99
N GLY A 111 24.82 -1.98 -36.83
CA GLY A 111 23.82 -2.96 -36.42
C GLY A 111 22.90 -2.43 -35.32
N THR A 112 22.47 -1.18 -35.45
CA THR A 112 21.47 -0.56 -34.56
C THR A 112 20.28 -0.14 -35.38
N TYR A 113 19.10 -0.15 -34.76
CA TYR A 113 17.89 0.44 -35.32
C TYR A 113 17.54 1.69 -34.53
N ASP A 114 17.27 2.75 -35.27
CA ASP A 114 16.79 4.02 -34.74
C ASP A 114 15.34 4.22 -35.20
N ILE A 115 14.49 4.70 -34.32
CA ILE A 115 13.07 4.96 -34.59
C ILE A 115 12.66 6.28 -33.95
N ILE A 116 11.73 6.97 -34.61
CA ILE A 116 11.11 8.17 -34.10
C ILE A 116 9.61 7.94 -34.01
N LEU A 117 9.04 8.16 -32.82
CA LEU A 117 7.61 8.10 -32.58
C LEU A 117 7.08 9.49 -32.28
N SER A 118 5.91 9.77 -32.82
CA SER A 118 5.07 10.90 -32.44
C SER A 118 3.79 10.32 -31.83
N CYS A 119 3.63 10.50 -30.53
CA CYS A 119 2.46 10.06 -29.78
C CYS A 119 1.71 11.28 -29.25
N ASN A 120 0.42 11.15 -29.00
CA ASN A 120 -0.33 12.10 -28.18
C ASN A 120 -0.91 11.35 -26.99
N TYR A 121 -1.08 12.08 -25.90
CA TYR A 121 -1.79 11.57 -24.74
C TYR A 121 -2.63 12.70 -24.13
N GLU A 122 -3.75 12.32 -23.54
CA GLU A 122 -4.67 13.23 -22.89
C GLU A 122 -5.22 12.58 -21.63
N SER A 123 -5.65 13.39 -20.68
CA SER A 123 -6.39 12.93 -19.51
C SER A 123 -7.89 12.99 -19.77
N LEU A 124 -8.58 11.92 -19.37
CA LEU A 124 -10.00 11.73 -19.58
C LEU A 124 -10.70 11.55 -18.23
N HIS A 125 -11.85 12.18 -18.06
CA HIS A 125 -12.85 11.84 -17.07
C HIS A 125 -13.60 10.61 -17.56
N VAL A 126 -13.62 9.56 -16.74
CA VAL A 126 -14.27 8.28 -17.07
C VAL A 126 -15.41 8.08 -16.08
N ASP A 127 -16.63 8.20 -16.56
CA ASP A 127 -17.84 7.83 -15.83
C ASP A 127 -18.21 6.40 -16.21
N TYR A 128 -18.43 5.53 -15.22
CA TYR A 128 -18.76 4.14 -15.47
C TYR A 128 -19.66 3.58 -14.37
N THR A 129 -20.48 2.59 -14.73
CA THR A 129 -21.28 1.83 -13.78
C THR A 129 -20.58 0.51 -13.47
N TRP A 130 -20.31 0.26 -12.18
CA TRP A 130 -19.79 -1.05 -11.74
C TRP A 130 -20.93 -1.89 -11.19
N PHE A 131 -21.26 -2.98 -11.89
CA PHE A 131 -22.30 -3.90 -11.46
C PHE A 131 -21.86 -5.35 -11.65
N ASN A 132 -22.00 -6.15 -10.60
CA ASN A 132 -21.73 -7.59 -10.60
C ASN A 132 -20.35 -7.99 -11.17
N GLY A 133 -19.30 -7.27 -10.76
CA GLY A 133 -17.93 -7.54 -11.21
C GLY A 133 -17.62 -7.07 -12.64
N THR A 134 -18.54 -6.37 -13.29
CA THR A 134 -18.40 -5.87 -14.65
C THR A 134 -18.59 -4.36 -14.73
N ILE A 135 -17.78 -3.72 -15.56
CA ILE A 135 -17.93 -2.30 -15.93
C ILE A 135 -18.97 -2.22 -17.06
N ARG A 136 -19.93 -1.31 -16.94
CA ARG A 136 -20.93 -0.97 -17.96
C ARG A 136 -21.00 0.55 -18.12
N ASP A 137 -21.69 0.98 -19.17
CA ASP A 137 -22.03 2.39 -19.44
C ASP A 137 -20.83 3.35 -19.33
N VAL A 138 -19.71 2.98 -19.96
CA VAL A 138 -18.49 3.80 -19.93
C VAL A 138 -18.69 5.03 -20.81
N MET A 139 -18.65 6.20 -20.18
CA MET A 139 -18.63 7.50 -20.82
C MET A 139 -17.28 8.16 -20.54
N THR A 140 -16.66 8.71 -21.57
CA THR A 140 -15.38 9.41 -21.45
C THR A 140 -15.52 10.84 -21.94
N ALA A 141 -15.04 11.79 -21.15
CA ALA A 141 -14.95 13.20 -21.52
C ALA A 141 -13.53 13.70 -21.28
N PRO A 142 -12.96 14.57 -22.13
CA PRO A 142 -11.66 15.17 -21.85
C PRO A 142 -11.66 15.93 -20.52
N ALA A 143 -10.58 15.80 -19.75
CA ALA A 143 -10.40 16.62 -18.56
C ALA A 143 -10.34 18.11 -18.94
N PRO A 144 -10.84 19.01 -18.08
CA PRO A 144 -10.90 20.44 -18.40
C PRO A 144 -9.52 21.12 -18.42
N ASN A 145 -8.49 20.51 -17.83
CA ASN A 145 -7.14 21.07 -17.72
C ASN A 145 -6.05 20.00 -17.79
N GLY A 146 -4.79 20.43 -17.96
CA GLY A 146 -3.61 19.56 -18.02
C GLY A 146 -3.01 19.15 -16.68
N THR A 147 -3.66 19.42 -15.54
CA THR A 147 -3.04 19.25 -14.21
C THR A 147 -2.57 17.82 -13.91
N LEU A 148 -3.28 16.81 -14.43
CA LEU A 148 -2.87 15.41 -14.26
C LEU A 148 -1.61 15.07 -15.06
N SER A 149 -1.49 15.63 -16.27
CA SER A 149 -0.32 15.44 -17.14
C SER A 149 0.94 16.06 -16.52
N GLU A 150 0.81 17.19 -15.80
CA GLU A 150 1.95 17.83 -15.13
C GLU A 150 2.58 17.00 -14.02
N ILE A 151 1.81 16.13 -13.35
CA ILE A 151 2.37 15.20 -12.36
C ILE A 151 3.42 14.28 -13.02
N TRP A 152 3.16 13.83 -14.24
CA TRP A 152 4.10 13.03 -15.01
C TRP A 152 5.29 13.86 -15.49
N HIS A 153 5.04 15.06 -16.01
CA HIS A 153 6.09 15.97 -16.47
C HIS A 153 7.08 16.34 -15.37
N GLY A 154 6.60 16.65 -14.16
CA GLY A 154 7.45 16.96 -13.02
C GLY A 154 8.42 15.82 -12.68
N ARG A 155 7.99 14.56 -12.85
CA ARG A 155 8.86 13.40 -12.66
C ARG A 155 9.88 13.21 -13.78
N SER A 156 9.55 13.59 -15.01
CA SER A 156 10.46 13.48 -16.16
C SER A 156 11.41 14.66 -16.30
N SER A 157 11.32 15.68 -15.44
CA SER A 157 12.20 16.85 -15.46
C SER A 157 13.70 16.48 -15.39
N PRO A 158 14.57 17.14 -16.19
CA PRO A 158 16.03 16.95 -16.17
C PRO A 158 16.69 17.22 -14.80
N THR A 159 16.02 17.94 -13.91
CA THR A 159 16.51 18.24 -12.54
C THR A 159 16.14 17.15 -11.52
N SER A 160 15.45 16.10 -11.95
CA SER A 160 15.11 14.96 -11.08
C SER A 160 16.35 14.11 -10.75
N VAL A 161 16.31 13.44 -9.59
CA VAL A 161 17.44 12.76 -8.93
C VAL A 161 18.07 11.61 -9.77
N SER A 162 17.44 11.23 -10.89
CA SER A 162 17.96 10.25 -11.83
C SER A 162 17.57 10.60 -13.26
N GLY A 163 18.46 11.29 -13.99
CA GLY A 163 18.28 11.58 -15.43
C GLY A 163 18.19 10.33 -16.31
N ASP A 164 18.63 9.17 -15.80
CA ASP A 164 18.44 7.87 -16.45
C ASP A 164 17.15 7.18 -15.97
N SER A 165 16.29 6.80 -16.91
CA SER A 165 15.09 5.99 -16.63
C SER A 165 15.30 4.52 -17.02
N PRO A 166 15.65 3.62 -16.06
CA PRO A 166 15.80 2.19 -16.35
C PRO A 166 14.47 1.55 -16.81
N THR A 167 13.34 2.10 -16.37
CA THR A 167 12.01 1.66 -16.79
C THR A 167 11.79 1.89 -18.29
N LEU A 168 12.09 3.09 -18.80
CA LEU A 168 11.94 3.38 -20.23
C LEU A 168 12.87 2.51 -21.10
N GLN A 169 14.08 2.23 -20.61
CA GLN A 169 14.98 1.30 -21.28
C GLN A 169 14.46 -0.14 -21.32
N THR A 170 13.73 -0.56 -20.29
CA THR A 170 13.10 -1.88 -20.24
C THR A 170 11.93 -1.95 -21.23
N ILE A 171 11.11 -0.90 -21.29
CA ILE A 171 10.03 -0.79 -22.28
C ILE A 171 10.60 -0.82 -23.70
N LEU A 172 11.67 -0.07 -23.96
CA LEU A 172 12.34 -0.06 -25.26
C LEU A 172 12.78 -1.46 -25.68
N LYS A 173 13.41 -2.22 -24.78
CA LYS A 173 13.83 -3.60 -25.07
C LYS A 173 12.64 -4.52 -25.38
N GLN A 174 11.53 -4.39 -24.65
CA GLN A 174 10.34 -5.20 -24.91
C GLN A 174 9.64 -4.82 -26.22
N ALA A 175 9.64 -3.53 -26.58
CA ALA A 175 9.11 -3.06 -27.85
C ALA A 175 10.03 -3.45 -29.03
N ALA A 176 11.35 -3.51 -28.83
CA ALA A 176 12.32 -3.85 -29.88
C ALA A 176 12.19 -5.26 -30.46
N VAL A 177 11.53 -6.18 -29.73
CA VAL A 177 11.25 -7.55 -30.17
C VAL A 177 10.19 -7.58 -31.29
N GLN A 178 9.42 -6.50 -31.48
CA GLN A 178 8.35 -6.47 -32.47
C GLN A 178 8.88 -6.45 -33.92
N ASP A 179 8.05 -6.94 -34.83
CA ASP A 179 8.35 -7.19 -36.25
C ASP A 179 8.11 -6.01 -37.19
N SER A 180 7.47 -4.95 -36.70
CA SER A 180 7.17 -3.75 -37.50
C SER A 180 7.16 -2.50 -36.63
N SER A 181 7.32 -1.35 -37.26
CA SER A 181 7.28 -0.03 -36.61
C SER A 181 5.91 0.25 -35.97
N LYS A 182 4.83 -0.27 -36.57
CA LYS A 182 3.47 -0.13 -36.04
C LYS A 182 3.23 -1.00 -34.80
N THR A 183 3.67 -2.26 -34.82
CA THR A 183 3.56 -3.16 -33.66
C THR A 183 4.49 -2.71 -32.53
N PHE A 184 5.69 -2.22 -32.86
CA PHE A 184 6.59 -1.54 -31.93
C PHE A 184 5.91 -0.35 -31.25
N ALA A 185 5.34 0.59 -32.01
CA ALA A 185 4.73 1.80 -31.46
C ALA A 185 3.54 1.47 -30.54
N ARG A 186 2.72 0.49 -30.93
CA ARG A 186 1.62 0.01 -30.07
C ARG A 186 2.15 -0.63 -28.79
N LYS A 187 3.14 -1.52 -28.89
CA LYS A 187 3.74 -2.17 -27.71
C LYS A 187 4.38 -1.17 -26.76
N TRP A 188 5.04 -0.15 -27.31
CA TRP A 188 5.56 0.98 -26.55
C TRP A 188 4.42 1.70 -25.79
N ALA A 189 3.35 2.09 -26.48
CA ALA A 189 2.21 2.78 -25.86
C ALA A 189 1.54 1.94 -24.76
N ASP A 190 1.33 0.63 -25.00
CA ASP A 190 0.72 -0.30 -24.04
C ASP A 190 1.55 -0.46 -22.76
N LEU A 191 2.87 -0.39 -22.87
CA LEU A 191 3.79 -0.51 -21.73
C LEU A 191 4.08 0.84 -21.05
N PHE A 192 4.08 1.92 -21.80
CA PHE A 192 4.31 3.27 -21.31
C PHE A 192 3.11 3.79 -20.51
N SER A 193 1.88 3.54 -20.98
CA SER A 193 0.66 4.07 -20.36
C SER A 193 0.50 3.63 -18.88
N PRO A 194 0.69 2.35 -18.51
CA PRO A 194 0.64 1.92 -17.11
C PRO A 194 1.71 2.57 -16.22
N VAL A 195 2.89 2.92 -16.76
CA VAL A 195 3.95 3.60 -16.00
C VAL A 195 3.54 5.03 -15.68
N VAL A 196 2.96 5.74 -16.65
CA VAL A 196 2.39 7.07 -16.44
C VAL A 196 1.26 7.01 -15.42
N MET A 197 0.29 6.10 -15.60
CA MET A 197 -0.83 5.92 -14.68
C MET A 197 -0.38 5.54 -13.27
N ALA A 198 0.62 4.66 -13.12
CA ALA A 198 1.15 4.29 -11.81
C ALA A 198 1.87 5.46 -11.12
N THR A 199 2.56 6.30 -11.90
CA THR A 199 3.22 7.51 -11.37
C THR A 199 2.19 8.50 -10.82
N ILE A 200 1.15 8.78 -11.60
CA ILE A 200 0.05 9.67 -11.18
C ILE A 200 -0.68 9.04 -9.99
N GLY A 201 -1.06 7.76 -10.10
CA GLY A 201 -1.73 6.99 -9.07
C GLY A 201 -1.01 6.98 -7.72
N GLY A 202 0.32 6.96 -7.73
CA GLY A 202 1.15 6.95 -6.51
C GLY A 202 1.14 8.26 -5.71
N VAL A 203 0.74 9.38 -6.33
CA VAL A 203 0.64 10.68 -5.64
C VAL A 203 -0.81 11.17 -5.50
N THR A 204 -1.75 10.54 -6.19
CA THR A 204 -3.18 10.82 -6.06
C THR A 204 -3.82 9.98 -4.95
N SER A 205 -4.78 10.55 -4.24
CA SER A 205 -5.62 9.79 -3.31
C SER A 205 -6.78 9.11 -4.03
N ASN A 206 -7.15 7.92 -3.58
CA ASN A 206 -8.40 7.29 -3.99
C ASN A 206 -9.58 8.22 -3.66
N ARG A 207 -10.48 8.43 -4.63
CA ARG A 207 -11.78 9.07 -4.40
C ARG A 207 -12.84 7.98 -4.45
N MET A 208 -13.79 8.02 -3.49
CA MET A 208 -14.94 7.12 -3.53
C MET A 208 -15.77 7.44 -4.77
N ASN A 209 -16.30 6.39 -5.42
CA ASN A 209 -17.19 6.53 -6.55
C ASN A 209 -18.40 7.39 -6.11
N SER A 210 -18.83 8.34 -6.95
CA SER A 210 -19.97 9.22 -6.65
C SER A 210 -21.24 8.43 -6.30
N LEU A 211 -21.40 7.22 -6.85
CA LEU A 211 -22.50 6.30 -6.52
C LEU A 211 -22.29 5.52 -5.20
N GLU A 212 -21.05 5.28 -4.79
CA GLU A 212 -20.73 4.63 -3.50
C GLU A 212 -20.72 5.63 -2.34
N GLN A 213 -20.44 6.90 -2.62
CA GLN A 213 -20.43 8.00 -1.65
C GLN A 213 -21.83 8.27 -1.06
N ILE A 214 -22.92 7.85 -1.73
CA ILE A 214 -24.31 7.96 -1.26
C ILE A 214 -24.82 6.63 -0.68
N ARG A 215 -23.94 5.76 -0.17
CA ARG A 215 -24.38 4.76 0.80
C ARG A 215 -24.24 5.36 2.19
N GLU A 216 -25.23 6.15 2.59
CA GLU A 216 -25.45 6.33 4.02
C GLU A 216 -25.63 4.93 4.62
N PRO A 217 -24.76 4.48 5.53
CA PRO A 217 -24.99 3.24 6.24
C PRO A 217 -26.16 3.49 7.18
N THR A 218 -27.39 3.40 6.66
CA THR A 218 -28.54 3.16 7.52
C THR A 218 -28.26 1.84 8.21
N LEU A 219 -27.93 1.89 9.49
CA LEU A 219 -27.69 0.73 10.32
C LEU A 219 -29.01 -0.07 10.36
N VAL A 220 -29.22 -0.97 9.40
CA VAL A 220 -30.41 -1.86 9.35
C VAL A 220 -30.26 -3.03 10.33
N VAL A 221 -29.49 -2.86 11.41
CA VAL A 221 -29.63 -3.74 12.55
C VAL A 221 -30.76 -3.16 13.38
N LYS A 222 -31.98 -3.67 13.17
CA LYS A 222 -33.10 -3.55 14.11
C LYS A 222 -32.67 -4.27 15.40
N VAL A 223 -31.79 -3.64 16.19
CA VAL A 223 -31.55 -4.08 17.56
C VAL A 223 -32.83 -3.75 18.30
N SER A 224 -33.49 -4.76 18.87
CA SER A 224 -34.65 -4.49 19.70
C SER A 224 -34.18 -3.72 20.93
N ILE A 225 -34.46 -2.42 20.93
CA ILE A 225 -34.25 -1.50 22.06
C ILE A 225 -34.66 -2.14 23.40
N PRO A 226 -35.81 -2.85 23.52
CA PRO A 226 -36.16 -3.52 24.78
C PRO A 226 -35.17 -4.59 25.23
N ALA A 227 -34.59 -5.38 24.32
CA ALA A 227 -33.62 -6.42 24.69
C ALA A 227 -32.30 -5.80 25.16
N LEU A 228 -31.85 -4.70 24.53
CA LEU A 228 -30.67 -3.96 24.94
C LEU A 228 -30.84 -3.36 26.34
N THR A 229 -31.99 -2.72 26.60
CA THR A 229 -32.27 -2.12 27.90
C THR A 229 -32.42 -3.15 29.01
N PHE A 230 -33.01 -4.31 28.70
CA PHE A 230 -33.14 -5.41 29.64
C PHE A 230 -31.77 -5.98 30.01
N LEU A 231 -30.90 -6.23 29.02
CA LEU A 231 -29.56 -6.75 29.26
C LEU A 231 -28.71 -5.76 30.06
N ALA A 232 -28.76 -4.47 29.73
CA ALA A 232 -28.07 -3.42 30.48
C ALA A 232 -28.55 -3.35 31.94
N PHE A 233 -29.86 -3.45 32.17
CA PHE A 233 -30.43 -3.48 33.53
C PHE A 233 -29.88 -4.65 34.35
N TRP A 234 -29.87 -5.87 33.80
CA TRP A 234 -29.34 -7.03 34.52
C TRP A 234 -27.84 -6.94 34.78
N CYS A 235 -27.06 -6.39 33.85
CA CYS A 235 -25.64 -6.13 34.09
C CYS A 235 -25.43 -5.18 35.28
N ILE A 236 -26.23 -4.11 35.39
CA ILE A 236 -26.17 -3.16 36.51
C ILE A 236 -26.58 -3.85 37.81
N VAL A 237 -27.66 -4.64 37.82
CA VAL A 237 -28.10 -5.39 39.00
C VAL A 237 -27.01 -6.36 39.48
N TYR A 238 -26.32 -7.03 38.56
CA TYR A 238 -25.24 -7.95 38.90
C TYR A 238 -24.05 -7.24 39.57
N ILE A 239 -23.69 -6.04 39.08
CA ILE A 239 -22.65 -5.21 39.70
C ILE A 239 -23.07 -4.75 41.10
N ILE A 240 -24.33 -4.35 41.30
CA ILE A 240 -24.87 -3.98 42.61
C ILE A 240 -24.82 -5.17 43.56
N PHE A 241 -25.23 -6.35 43.11
CA PHE A 241 -25.19 -7.55 43.94
C PHE A 241 -23.75 -7.93 44.34
N GLY A 242 -22.81 -7.87 43.40
CA GLY A 242 -21.39 -8.11 43.66
C GLY A 242 -20.79 -7.12 44.66
N THR A 243 -21.14 -5.83 44.55
CA THR A 243 -20.67 -4.79 45.50
C THR A 243 -21.27 -4.97 46.89
N VAL A 244 -22.55 -5.34 47.00
CA VAL A 244 -23.19 -5.66 48.29
C VAL A 244 -22.52 -6.86 48.95
N LEU A 245 -22.28 -7.94 48.20
CA LEU A 245 -21.57 -9.12 48.72
C LEU A 245 -20.15 -8.78 49.16
N MET A 246 -19.43 -7.95 48.40
CA MET A 246 -18.09 -7.49 48.76
C MET A 246 -18.12 -6.68 50.07
N VAL A 247 -19.08 -5.77 50.24
CA VAL A 247 -19.21 -4.98 51.48
C VAL A 247 -19.58 -5.87 52.68
N LEU A 248 -20.47 -6.84 52.50
CA LEU A 248 -20.82 -7.81 53.55
C LEU A 248 -19.62 -8.66 53.93
N ALA A 249 -18.84 -9.15 52.94
CA ALA A 249 -17.63 -9.91 53.19
C ALA A 249 -16.57 -9.09 53.93
N LEU A 250 -16.40 -7.81 53.58
CA LEU A 250 -15.47 -6.91 54.28
C LEU A 250 -15.91 -6.59 55.71
N ARG A 251 -17.21 -6.45 55.96
CA ARG A 251 -17.75 -6.24 57.31
C ARG A 251 -17.63 -7.49 58.17
N ALA A 252 -17.97 -8.65 57.64
CA ALA A 252 -17.79 -9.95 58.29
C ALA A 252 -16.30 -10.29 58.51
N ALA A 253 -15.41 -9.77 57.66
CA ALA A 253 -13.97 -9.87 57.83
C ALA A 253 -13.40 -8.94 58.92
N SER A 254 -14.14 -7.91 59.33
CA SER A 254 -13.68 -6.96 60.37
C SER A 254 -13.97 -7.44 61.79
N GLU A 255 -14.91 -8.37 61.97
CA GLU A 255 -15.06 -9.13 63.22
C GLU A 255 -14.09 -10.31 63.18
N GLN A 256 -13.43 -10.59 64.31
CA GLN A 256 -12.31 -11.53 64.50
C GLN A 256 -12.65 -13.02 64.27
N ASP A 257 -13.57 -13.33 63.36
CA ASP A 257 -14.19 -14.64 63.17
C ASP A 257 -13.84 -15.32 61.82
N ILE A 258 -12.98 -14.70 60.99
CA ILE A 258 -12.60 -15.29 59.68
C ILE A 258 -11.89 -16.64 59.85
N ARG A 259 -11.12 -16.83 60.93
CA ARG A 259 -10.43 -18.11 61.20
C ARG A 259 -11.42 -19.21 61.60
N ASP A 260 -12.45 -18.87 62.36
CA ASP A 260 -13.45 -19.83 62.84
C ASP A 260 -14.48 -20.15 61.73
N ALA A 261 -14.85 -19.17 60.91
CA ALA A 261 -15.68 -19.36 59.72
C ALA A 261 -14.98 -20.22 58.65
N ARG A 262 -13.67 -20.02 58.41
CA ARG A 262 -12.88 -20.91 57.53
C ARG A 262 -12.75 -22.33 58.08
N ALA A 263 -12.60 -22.50 59.39
CA ALA A 263 -12.50 -23.82 60.00
C ALA A 263 -13.83 -24.59 59.91
N ARG A 264 -14.97 -23.90 60.06
CA ARG A 264 -16.32 -24.49 59.97
C ARG A 264 -16.78 -24.77 58.53
N LEU A 265 -16.37 -23.96 57.55
CA LEU A 265 -16.67 -24.17 56.13
C LEU A 265 -15.67 -25.07 55.40
N ASN A 266 -14.59 -25.48 56.05
CA ASN A 266 -13.73 -26.53 55.52
C ASN A 266 -14.43 -27.89 55.63
N VAL A 267 -14.11 -28.84 54.75
CA VAL A 267 -14.74 -30.17 54.69
C VAL A 267 -14.78 -30.85 56.07
N TYR A 268 -13.74 -30.67 56.87
CA TYR A 268 -13.65 -31.16 58.25
C TYR A 268 -14.64 -30.50 59.23
N GLY A 269 -14.93 -29.21 59.09
CA GLY A 269 -15.92 -28.50 59.91
C GLY A 269 -17.36 -28.95 59.60
N ILE A 270 -17.65 -29.22 58.33
CA ILE A 270 -18.95 -29.73 57.89
C ILE A 270 -19.16 -31.18 58.35
N VAL A 271 -18.12 -32.02 58.29
CA VAL A 271 -18.18 -33.42 58.74
C VAL A 271 -18.30 -33.52 60.27
N THR A 272 -17.55 -32.73 61.03
CA THR A 272 -17.64 -32.73 62.50
C THR A 272 -18.99 -32.20 62.99
N TRP A 273 -19.55 -31.19 62.33
CA TRP A 273 -20.91 -30.71 62.62
C TRP A 273 -21.97 -31.80 62.33
N ALA A 274 -21.87 -32.47 61.18
CA ALA A 274 -22.79 -33.56 60.81
C ALA A 274 -22.73 -34.75 61.80
N VAL A 275 -21.52 -35.14 62.24
CA VAL A 275 -21.33 -36.21 63.23
C VAL A 275 -21.81 -35.80 64.62
N SER A 276 -21.57 -34.56 65.04
CA SER A 276 -22.07 -34.04 66.33
C SER A 276 -23.59 -33.97 66.39
N LEU A 277 -24.24 -33.63 65.27
CA LEU A 277 -25.70 -33.68 65.15
C LEU A 277 -26.22 -35.11 65.29
N ALA A 278 -25.55 -36.08 64.66
CA ALA A 278 -25.90 -37.50 64.76
C ALA A 278 -25.70 -38.06 66.19
N GLN A 279 -24.67 -37.60 66.90
CA GLN A 279 -24.43 -37.96 68.32
C GLN A 279 -25.48 -37.36 69.26
N SER A 280 -25.90 -36.11 69.04
CA SER A 280 -26.95 -35.46 69.85
C SER A 280 -28.34 -36.07 69.64
N ALA A 281 -28.53 -36.83 68.56
CA ALA A 281 -29.77 -37.54 68.22
C ALA A 281 -29.86 -38.97 68.83
N GLY A 282 -28.96 -39.33 69.76
CA GLY A 282 -29.08 -40.54 70.58
C GLY A 282 -28.87 -41.86 69.82
N ARG A 283 -27.87 -41.91 68.93
CA ARG A 283 -27.49 -43.12 68.21
C ARG A 283 -26.09 -43.58 68.64
N GLU A 284 -26.05 -44.42 69.67
CA GLU A 284 -24.89 -45.28 69.95
C GLU A 284 -24.82 -46.31 68.83
N ASP A 285 -23.83 -46.17 67.95
CA ASP A 285 -23.08 -47.26 67.32
C ASP A 285 -22.13 -46.67 66.28
N HIS A 286 -20.91 -47.21 66.26
CA HIS A 286 -19.79 -46.97 65.34
C HIS A 286 -18.74 -45.92 65.76
N GLU A 287 -17.85 -46.38 66.65
CA GLU A 287 -16.41 -46.31 66.41
C GLU A 287 -16.12 -46.63 64.92
N GLU A 288 -15.26 -45.83 64.28
CA GLU A 288 -14.84 -45.95 62.87
C GLU A 288 -15.62 -45.12 61.82
N LEU A 289 -16.02 -43.88 62.15
CA LEU A 289 -16.49 -42.90 61.16
C LEU A 289 -15.74 -41.55 61.18
N MET A 290 -14.44 -41.58 61.43
CA MET A 290 -13.54 -40.46 61.10
C MET A 290 -12.81 -40.83 59.81
N PRO A 291 -12.92 -40.06 58.72
CA PRO A 291 -12.11 -40.30 57.53
C PRO A 291 -10.64 -40.20 57.93
N ARG A 292 -9.96 -41.35 57.88
CA ARG A 292 -8.52 -41.51 58.09
C ARG A 292 -7.79 -40.55 57.16
N GLU A 293 -6.83 -39.78 57.69
CA GLU A 293 -5.98 -38.87 56.92
C GLU A 293 -5.40 -39.59 55.70
N GLN A 294 -5.98 -39.33 54.53
CA GLN A 294 -5.28 -39.49 53.27
C GLN A 294 -4.72 -38.11 52.98
N ASN A 295 -3.39 -38.00 53.09
CA ASN A 295 -2.64 -36.78 52.76
C ASN A 295 -2.97 -36.34 51.32
N VAL A 296 -4.03 -35.54 51.15
CA VAL A 296 -4.22 -34.73 49.96
C VAL A 296 -3.30 -33.53 50.13
N ARG A 297 -2.02 -33.79 49.87
CA ARG A 297 -1.00 -32.76 49.79
C ARG A 297 -1.39 -31.90 48.59
N GLU A 298 -1.85 -30.68 48.86
CA GLU A 298 -2.13 -29.66 47.84
C GLU A 298 -0.81 -29.33 47.12
N GLU A 299 -0.46 -30.08 46.07
CA GLU A 299 0.74 -29.82 45.27
C GLU A 299 0.52 -28.56 44.43
N ARG A 300 0.94 -27.40 44.96
CA ARG A 300 1.03 -26.16 44.19
C ARG A 300 2.30 -26.21 43.33
N HIS A 301 2.12 -26.40 42.02
CA HIS A 301 3.20 -26.30 41.05
C HIS A 301 3.33 -24.85 40.60
N LEU A 302 4.41 -24.18 41.03
CA LEU A 302 4.78 -22.85 40.53
C LEU A 302 5.59 -23.04 39.24
N VAL A 303 5.05 -22.54 38.13
CA VAL A 303 5.72 -22.55 36.83
C VAL A 303 6.29 -21.17 36.57
N GLY A 304 7.62 -21.09 36.51
CA GLY A 304 8.33 -19.85 36.18
C GLY A 304 8.91 -19.90 34.77
N LEU A 305 8.84 -18.77 34.06
CA LEU A 305 9.49 -18.57 32.77
C LEU A 305 10.87 -17.96 33.02
N LEU A 306 11.94 -18.67 32.64
CA LEU A 306 13.31 -18.19 32.84
C LEU A 306 13.99 -17.96 31.49
N GLN A 307 14.74 -16.85 31.39
CA GLN A 307 15.52 -16.50 30.21
C GLN A 307 16.93 -17.09 30.33
N GLY A 308 17.30 -17.94 29.37
CA GLY A 308 18.62 -18.54 29.31
C GLY A 308 19.70 -17.58 28.79
N PRO A 309 21.00 -17.91 28.93
CA PRO A 309 22.13 -17.04 28.57
C PRO A 309 22.25 -16.69 27.07
N GLN A 310 21.45 -17.31 26.20
CA GLN A 310 21.39 -17.03 24.75
C GLN A 310 19.99 -16.59 24.29
N GLN A 311 19.23 -15.87 25.13
CA GLN A 311 17.89 -15.34 24.85
C GLN A 311 16.78 -16.38 24.53
N ASN A 312 16.99 -17.67 24.79
CA ASN A 312 15.91 -18.66 24.73
C ASN A 312 15.19 -18.76 26.08
N PHE A 313 13.85 -18.81 26.03
CA PHE A 313 13.01 -19.03 27.22
C PHE A 313 12.62 -20.50 27.34
N TYR A 314 12.72 -21.06 28.54
CA TYR A 314 12.19 -22.39 28.84
C TYR A 314 11.40 -22.39 30.15
N TYR A 315 10.39 -23.25 30.20
CA TYR A 315 9.55 -23.45 31.38
C TYR A 315 10.25 -24.43 32.33
N LYS A 316 10.35 -24.05 33.61
CA LYS A 316 10.81 -24.95 34.66
C LYS A 316 9.72 -25.04 35.73
N VAL A 317 9.25 -26.27 35.96
CA VAL A 317 8.27 -26.56 37.02
C VAL A 317 9.04 -26.76 38.31
N PHE A 318 8.81 -25.88 39.29
CA PHE A 318 9.39 -26.02 40.62
C PHE A 318 8.42 -26.81 41.48
N ARG A 319 8.86 -27.97 41.97
CA ARG A 319 8.06 -28.76 42.92
C ARG A 319 8.11 -28.04 44.27
N GLY A 320 6.99 -27.43 44.67
CA GLY A 320 6.87 -26.73 45.94
C GLY A 320 7.01 -27.70 47.12
N GLY A 321 8.23 -27.81 47.66
CA GLY A 321 8.48 -28.46 48.95
C GLY A 321 8.02 -27.54 50.07
N GLY A 322 6.99 -27.95 50.80
CA GLY A 322 6.57 -27.26 52.02
C GLY A 322 7.58 -27.43 53.16
N GLY A 323 7.93 -26.30 53.77
CA GLY A 323 8.40 -26.07 55.14
C GLY A 323 8.08 -24.60 55.41
N ILE A 324 7.32 -24.22 56.44
CA ILE A 324 7.81 -24.00 57.81
C ILE A 324 9.27 -23.54 57.82
#